data_AF-A0A965VTV8-F1
#
_entry.id   AF-A0A965VTV8-F1
#
_cell.length_a   1.000
_cell.length_b   1.000
_cell.length_c   1.000
_cell.angle_alpha   90.00
_cell.angle_beta   90.00
_cell.angle_gamma   90.00
#
_symmetry.space_group_name_H-M   'P 1'
#
loop_
_entity.id
_entity.type
_entity.pdbx_description
1 polymer ?
#
loop_
_entity_poly.entity_id
_entity_poly.type
_entity_poly.pdbx_seq_one_letter_code
_entity_poly.pdbx_strand_id
1 'polypeptide(L)'
;MDNTVFPIIGDSVNYISLSDGQGVLPGTTGSNVTWDFSNLNLTGSNSSVTYMDPVATGNSSLFPEANIAKYYSANQIEYYKKTNDSLNFYGDATTGVGVRYYHNPRLNLKVPFNFGESFSDDFASNFINGNGFSVTRTGTVQSIFDGYGTLVLPNITIPNCIRIKTARYV
;
A
#
# COMPACT_ATOMS: atom_id res chain seq x y z
N MET A 1 -20.23 -3.87 -1.70
CA MET A 1 -18.79 -3.60 -1.94
C MET A 1 -18.02 -4.74 -1.35
N ASP A 2 -17.11 -5.33 -2.12
CA ASP A 2 -16.28 -6.41 -1.61
C ASP A 2 -15.08 -5.82 -0.86
N ASN A 3 -15.16 -5.80 0.47
CA ASN A 3 -14.07 -5.40 1.35
C ASN A 3 -13.24 -6.63 1.80
N THR A 4 -13.22 -7.70 1.01
CA THR A 4 -12.65 -9.00 1.39
C THR A 4 -11.53 -9.51 0.47
N VAL A 5 -11.20 -8.77 -0.60
CA VAL A 5 -10.22 -9.25 -1.59
C VAL A 5 -8.87 -8.59 -1.41
N PHE A 6 -7.88 -9.41 -1.07
CA PHE A 6 -6.48 -9.06 -1.23
C PHE A 6 -5.98 -9.45 -2.63
N PRO A 7 -4.94 -8.78 -3.15
CA PRO A 7 -4.27 -9.21 -4.36
C PRO A 7 -3.87 -10.69 -4.31
N ILE A 8 -3.98 -11.36 -5.45
CA ILE A 8 -3.49 -12.72 -5.67
C ILE A 8 -2.32 -12.71 -6.65
N ILE A 9 -1.54 -13.80 -6.65
CA ILE A 9 -0.45 -13.97 -7.61
C ILE A 9 -1.03 -13.95 -9.02
N GLY A 10 -0.42 -13.14 -9.90
CA GLY A 10 -0.88 -12.88 -11.27
C GLY A 10 -1.61 -11.55 -11.44
N ASP A 11 -2.11 -10.94 -10.35
CA ASP A 11 -2.79 -9.64 -10.43
C ASP A 11 -1.84 -8.54 -10.88
N SER A 12 -2.37 -7.59 -11.62
CA SER A 12 -1.67 -6.36 -12.03
C SER A 12 -2.46 -5.13 -11.61
N VAL A 13 -1.78 -4.13 -11.05
CA VAL A 13 -2.39 -2.85 -10.66
C VAL A 13 -1.68 -1.73 -11.40
N ASN A 14 -2.47 -0.87 -12.05
CA ASN A 14 -1.98 0.31 -12.73
C ASN A 14 -2.14 1.53 -11.80
N TYR A 15 -1.05 2.26 -11.60
CA TYR A 15 -1.03 3.55 -10.94
C TYR A 15 -1.05 4.65 -11.98
N ILE A 16 -1.97 5.58 -11.81
CA ILE A 16 -2.08 6.80 -12.61
C ILE A 16 -1.87 7.97 -11.65
N SER A 17 -0.93 8.85 -11.99
CA SER A 17 -0.67 10.06 -11.22
C SER A 17 -1.46 11.24 -11.77
N LEU A 18 -2.15 11.94 -10.88
CA LEU A 18 -2.97 13.12 -11.16
C LEU A 18 -2.52 14.29 -10.28
N SER A 19 -2.48 15.51 -10.81
CA SER A 19 -2.17 16.71 -10.01
C SER A 19 -2.83 17.99 -10.52
N ASP A 20 -2.94 18.97 -9.62
CA ASP A 20 -3.31 20.36 -9.92
C ASP A 20 -2.12 21.33 -9.77
N GLY A 21 -0.92 20.80 -9.46
CA GLY A 21 0.28 21.59 -9.20
C GLY A 21 0.29 22.37 -7.87
N GLN A 22 -0.76 22.28 -7.06
CA GLN A 22 -0.94 23.06 -5.81
C GLN A 22 -1.14 22.18 -4.57
N GLY A 23 -1.42 20.90 -4.77
CA GLY A 23 -1.61 19.93 -3.70
C GLY A 23 -3.08 19.55 -3.60
N VAL A 24 -3.35 18.24 -3.78
CA VAL A 24 -4.71 17.71 -3.79
C VAL A 24 -5.13 17.36 -2.37
N LEU A 25 -6.23 17.98 -1.90
CA LEU A 25 -6.84 17.61 -0.62
C LEU A 25 -7.71 16.34 -0.79
N PRO A 26 -7.67 15.38 0.15
CA PRO A 26 -8.36 14.08 0.02
C PRO A 26 -9.89 14.14 0.15
N GLY A 27 -10.48 15.34 0.26
CA GLY A 27 -11.92 15.56 0.43
C GLY A 27 -12.47 15.21 1.81
N THR A 28 -13.80 15.24 1.96
CA THR A 28 -14.51 15.03 3.24
C THR A 28 -14.63 13.55 3.62
N THR A 29 -14.75 13.29 4.92
CA THR A 29 -15.12 11.99 5.50
C THR A 29 -16.63 11.76 5.39
N GLY A 30 -17.11 10.52 5.54
CA GLY A 30 -18.51 10.20 5.72
C GLY A 30 -19.11 9.21 4.72
N SER A 31 -20.41 8.98 4.86
CA SER A 31 -21.20 8.11 3.99
C SER A 31 -21.67 8.81 2.71
N ASN A 32 -21.68 8.10 1.59
CA ASN A 32 -22.17 8.59 0.29
C ASN A 32 -21.50 9.89 -0.19
N VAL A 33 -20.19 10.03 0.06
CA VAL A 33 -19.42 11.21 -0.33
C VAL A 33 -19.11 11.16 -1.83
N THR A 34 -19.17 12.32 -2.50
CA THR A 34 -18.59 12.46 -3.85
C THR A 34 -17.23 13.13 -3.71
N TRP A 35 -16.17 12.39 -4.04
CA TRP A 35 -14.82 12.94 -4.16
C TRP A 35 -14.58 13.32 -5.61
N ASP A 36 -14.73 14.62 -5.91
CA ASP A 36 -14.59 15.14 -7.27
C ASP A 36 -13.17 15.67 -7.52
N PHE A 37 -12.44 14.94 -8.35
CA PHE A 37 -11.11 15.26 -8.84
C PHE A 37 -11.08 15.35 -10.38
N SER A 38 -12.23 15.64 -11.03
CA SER A 38 -12.33 15.72 -12.50
C SER A 38 -11.41 16.77 -13.11
N ASN A 39 -11.04 17.79 -12.32
CA ASN A 39 -10.20 18.90 -12.76
C ASN A 39 -8.69 18.65 -12.61
N LEU A 40 -8.28 17.48 -12.10
CA LEU A 40 -6.86 17.14 -12.03
C LEU A 40 -6.30 16.82 -13.41
N ASN A 41 -5.02 17.09 -13.62
CA ASN A 41 -4.32 16.78 -14.86
C ASN A 41 -3.56 15.47 -14.73
N LEU A 42 -3.58 14.65 -15.79
CA LEU A 42 -2.71 13.50 -15.93
C LEU A 42 -1.26 13.96 -16.03
N THR A 43 -0.41 13.50 -15.12
CA THR A 43 1.01 13.90 -15.09
C THR A 43 1.92 12.95 -15.87
N GLY A 44 1.35 12.00 -16.63
CA GLY A 44 2.09 11.10 -17.53
C GLY A 44 2.83 9.94 -16.85
N SER A 45 2.93 9.92 -15.52
CA SER A 45 3.56 8.84 -14.77
C SER A 45 2.59 7.68 -14.54
N ASN A 46 2.45 6.83 -15.56
CA ASN A 46 1.79 5.54 -15.40
C ASN A 46 2.84 4.50 -14.98
N SER A 47 2.62 3.84 -13.84
CA SER A 47 3.40 2.66 -13.45
C SER A 47 2.46 1.48 -13.28
N SER A 48 2.96 0.29 -13.56
CA SER A 48 2.23 -0.94 -13.24
C SER A 48 3.04 -1.73 -12.23
N VAL A 49 2.33 -2.44 -11.38
CA VAL A 49 2.91 -3.42 -10.48
C VAL A 49 2.24 -4.75 -10.72
N THR A 50 3.00 -5.82 -10.55
CA THR A 50 2.48 -7.18 -10.65
C THR A 50 2.65 -7.87 -9.31
N TYR A 51 1.69 -8.68 -8.93
CA TYR A 51 1.76 -9.53 -7.76
C TYR A 51 2.26 -10.90 -8.18
N MET A 52 3.32 -11.39 -7.56
CA MET A 52 3.97 -12.65 -7.93
C MET A 52 4.38 -13.49 -6.72
N ASP A 53 4.72 -14.74 -6.96
CA ASP A 53 5.30 -15.62 -5.96
C ASP A 53 6.65 -15.04 -5.50
N PRO A 54 6.88 -14.81 -4.19
CA PRO A 54 8.17 -14.37 -3.68
C PRO A 54 9.34 -15.26 -4.13
N VAL A 55 9.15 -16.58 -4.29
CA VAL A 55 10.19 -17.51 -4.72
C VAL A 55 10.71 -17.20 -6.12
N ALA A 56 9.89 -16.56 -6.97
CA ALA A 56 10.31 -16.11 -8.29
C ALA A 56 11.21 -14.86 -8.25
N THR A 57 11.40 -14.24 -7.08
CA THR A 57 12.27 -13.07 -6.91
C THR A 57 13.68 -13.48 -6.46
N GLY A 58 14.66 -12.62 -6.74
CA GLY A 58 16.04 -12.83 -6.30
C GLY A 58 16.29 -12.65 -4.79
N ASN A 59 15.30 -12.20 -4.00
CA ASN A 59 15.47 -11.91 -2.57
C ASN A 59 14.55 -12.75 -1.66
N SER A 60 13.93 -13.81 -2.19
CA SER A 60 12.98 -14.65 -1.47
C SER A 60 13.50 -15.17 -0.12
N SER A 61 14.78 -15.57 -0.07
CA SER A 61 15.44 -16.05 1.14
C SER A 61 15.57 -15.01 2.25
N LEU A 62 15.50 -13.71 1.92
CA LEU A 62 15.54 -12.61 2.89
C LEU A 62 14.15 -12.32 3.49
N PHE A 63 13.08 -12.87 2.91
CA PHE A 63 11.70 -12.67 3.32
C PHE A 63 10.96 -14.02 3.45
N PRO A 64 11.42 -14.96 4.30
CA PRO A 64 10.91 -16.33 4.34
C PRO A 64 9.42 -16.44 4.75
N GLU A 65 8.90 -15.43 5.43
CA GLU A 65 7.50 -15.37 5.87
C GLU A 65 6.55 -14.78 4.83
N ALA A 66 7.08 -14.17 3.76
CA ALA A 66 6.27 -13.58 2.71
C ALA A 66 5.70 -14.67 1.79
N ASN A 67 4.43 -14.53 1.41
CA ASN A 67 3.76 -15.42 0.46
C ASN A 67 3.23 -14.70 -0.78
N ILE A 68 3.47 -13.39 -0.88
CA ILE A 68 3.16 -12.59 -2.06
C ILE A 68 4.15 -11.42 -2.17
N ALA A 69 4.70 -11.20 -3.36
CA ALA A 69 5.59 -10.10 -3.67
C ALA A 69 4.89 -9.12 -4.61
N LYS A 70 4.97 -7.83 -4.32
CA LYS A 70 4.55 -6.75 -5.20
C LYS A 70 5.77 -6.25 -5.96
N TYR A 71 5.83 -6.60 -7.24
CA TYR A 71 6.94 -6.34 -8.12
C TYR A 71 6.68 -5.07 -8.94
N TYR A 72 7.49 -4.03 -8.68
CA TYR A 72 7.51 -2.80 -9.49
C TYR A 72 8.51 -2.96 -10.63
N SER A 73 9.70 -3.48 -10.31
CA SER A 73 10.77 -3.81 -11.26
C SER A 73 11.81 -4.69 -10.56
N ALA A 74 12.83 -5.15 -11.30
CA ALA A 74 13.97 -5.86 -10.70
C ALA A 74 14.69 -5.03 -9.62
N ASN A 75 14.55 -3.70 -9.65
CA ASN A 75 15.19 -2.78 -8.71
C ASN A 75 14.34 -2.45 -7.49
N GLN A 76 13.04 -2.80 -7.48
CA GLN A 76 12.13 -2.46 -6.39
C GLN A 76 11.04 -3.53 -6.23
N ILE A 77 11.10 -4.25 -5.12
CA ILE A 77 10.16 -5.32 -4.78
C ILE A 77 9.74 -5.17 -3.33
N GLU A 78 8.44 -5.20 -3.08
CA GLU A 78 7.84 -5.21 -1.74
C GLU A 78 7.34 -6.63 -1.41
N TYR A 79 7.52 -7.06 -0.17
CA TYR A 79 7.20 -8.41 0.30
C TYR A 79 6.11 -8.37 1.36
N TYR A 80 5.11 -9.22 1.19
CA TYR A 80 3.94 -9.28 2.06
C TYR A 80 3.61 -10.70 2.48
N LYS A 81 2.98 -10.81 3.66
CA LYS A 81 2.28 -12.02 4.08
C LYS A 81 0.79 -11.73 4.08
N LYS A 82 0.09 -12.39 3.16
CA LYS A 82 -1.36 -12.42 3.08
C LYS A 82 -1.89 -13.59 3.91
N THR A 83 -2.80 -13.32 4.83
CA THR A 83 -3.64 -14.31 5.50
C THR A 83 -5.07 -14.21 4.98
N ASN A 84 -6.01 -14.95 5.57
CA ASN A 84 -7.42 -14.84 5.22
C ASN A 84 -8.02 -13.46 5.57
N ASP A 85 -7.40 -12.72 6.50
CA ASP A 85 -7.94 -11.51 7.11
C ASP A 85 -6.95 -10.33 7.14
N SER A 86 -5.71 -10.49 6.68
CA SER A 86 -4.71 -9.43 6.73
C SER A 86 -3.69 -9.48 5.60
N LEU A 87 -3.14 -8.31 5.28
CA LEU A 87 -1.98 -8.14 4.43
C LEU A 87 -0.90 -7.39 5.23
N ASN A 88 0.13 -8.11 5.63
CA ASN A 88 1.23 -7.58 6.44
C ASN A 88 2.44 -7.29 5.55
N PHE A 89 3.02 -6.10 5.70
CA PHE A 89 4.22 -5.68 4.98
C PHE A 89 5.46 -6.12 5.75
N TYR A 90 6.19 -7.08 5.17
CA TYR A 90 7.42 -7.63 5.75
C TYR A 90 8.67 -6.86 5.33
N GLY A 91 8.56 -6.00 4.32
CA GLY A 91 9.63 -5.10 3.92
C GLY A 91 9.83 -5.06 2.41
N ASP A 92 10.99 -4.56 2.00
CA ASP A 92 11.29 -4.31 0.60
C ASP A 92 12.77 -4.46 0.29
N ALA A 93 13.05 -4.83 -0.95
CA ALA A 93 14.37 -4.81 -1.54
C ALA A 93 14.39 -3.74 -2.62
N THR A 94 15.15 -2.66 -2.38
CA THR A 94 15.26 -1.54 -3.30
C THR A 94 16.73 -1.26 -3.61
N THR A 95 17.10 -1.34 -4.89
CA THR A 95 18.48 -1.09 -5.35
C THR A 95 18.92 0.32 -4.97
N GLY A 96 20.11 0.46 -4.40
CA GLY A 96 20.64 1.74 -3.88
C GLY A 96 20.12 2.13 -2.48
N VAL A 97 19.01 1.55 -2.01
CA VAL A 97 18.48 1.77 -0.65
C VAL A 97 18.82 0.62 0.28
N GLY A 98 18.92 -0.60 -0.24
CA GLY A 98 19.20 -1.83 0.51
C GLY A 98 17.97 -2.72 0.69
N VAL A 99 18.12 -3.71 1.57
CA VAL A 99 17.05 -4.63 1.95
C VAL A 99 16.56 -4.25 3.34
N ARG A 100 15.27 -3.96 3.46
CA ARG A 100 14.61 -3.66 4.73
C ARG A 100 13.73 -4.83 5.10
N TYR A 101 14.02 -5.47 6.22
CA TYR A 101 13.20 -6.55 6.77
C TYR A 101 12.58 -6.12 8.11
N TYR A 102 11.26 -6.29 8.23
CA TYR A 102 10.52 -6.03 9.45
C TYR A 102 10.35 -7.32 10.25
N HIS A 103 11.07 -7.42 11.37
CA HIS A 103 10.87 -8.51 12.32
C HIS A 103 9.57 -8.35 13.12
N ASN A 104 9.03 -7.12 13.18
CA ASN A 104 7.65 -6.86 13.54
C ASN A 104 6.97 -6.18 12.32
N PRO A 105 6.35 -6.98 11.43
CA PRO A 105 5.74 -6.51 10.18
C PRO A 105 4.66 -5.48 10.40
N ARG A 106 4.50 -4.57 9.44
CA ARG A 106 3.44 -3.55 9.49
C ARG A 106 2.14 -4.08 8.90
N LEU A 107 1.06 -4.09 9.66
CA LEU A 107 -0.28 -4.35 9.15
C LEU A 107 -0.68 -3.28 8.12
N ASN A 108 -0.80 -3.68 6.86
CA ASN A 108 -1.06 -2.76 5.75
C ASN A 108 -2.54 -2.66 5.41
N LEU A 109 -3.25 -3.79 5.45
CA LEU A 109 -4.68 -3.86 5.23
C LEU A 109 -5.24 -5.02 6.06
N LYS A 110 -6.46 -4.87 6.58
CA LYS A 110 -7.23 -5.90 7.28
C LYS A 110 -8.57 -6.06 6.56
N VAL A 111 -9.09 -7.29 6.51
CA VAL A 111 -10.43 -7.60 6.03
C VAL A 111 -11.11 -8.61 6.98
N PRO A 112 -12.43 -8.57 7.16
CA PRO A 112 -13.30 -7.46 6.79
C PRO A 112 -12.91 -6.17 7.52
N PHE A 113 -13.22 -5.03 6.91
CA PHE A 113 -13.01 -3.72 7.50
C PHE A 113 -14.24 -2.85 7.22
N ASN A 114 -14.95 -2.47 8.28
CA ASN A 114 -16.24 -1.82 8.19
C ASN A 114 -16.14 -0.30 8.36
N PHE A 115 -17.12 0.43 7.83
CA PHE A 115 -17.16 1.88 7.95
C PHE A 115 -17.18 2.30 9.42
N GLY A 116 -16.27 3.22 9.79
CA GLY A 116 -16.06 3.67 11.16
C GLY A 116 -15.10 2.81 11.99
N GLU A 117 -14.71 1.62 11.52
CA GLU A 117 -13.68 0.83 12.19
C GLU A 117 -12.30 1.44 11.98
N SER A 118 -11.44 1.23 12.99
CA SER A 118 -10.02 1.58 12.94
C SER A 118 -9.15 0.44 13.45
N PHE A 119 -7.89 0.43 13.04
CA PHE A 119 -6.86 -0.43 13.61
C PHE A 119 -5.57 0.36 13.83
N SER A 120 -4.80 -0.06 14.83
CA SER A 120 -3.48 0.44 15.13
C SER A 120 -2.50 -0.73 15.19
N ASP A 121 -1.30 -0.52 14.69
CA ASP A 121 -0.25 -1.54 14.65
C ASP A 121 1.11 -0.88 14.85
N ASP A 122 1.90 -1.44 15.77
CA ASP A 122 3.29 -1.05 15.96
C ASP A 122 4.16 -1.94 15.08
N PHE A 123 5.14 -1.36 14.40
CA PHE A 123 6.07 -2.08 13.54
C PHE A 123 7.52 -1.79 13.94
N ALA A 124 8.40 -2.72 13.62
CA ALA A 124 9.82 -2.57 13.90
C ALA A 124 10.70 -3.33 12.90
N SER A 125 11.83 -2.71 12.56
CA SER A 125 12.83 -3.21 11.64
C SER A 125 14.23 -2.80 12.11
N ASN A 126 15.18 -3.71 11.97
CA ASN A 126 16.61 -3.44 12.06
C ASN A 126 17.24 -3.95 10.76
N PHE A 127 17.93 -3.09 10.02
CA PHE A 127 18.50 -3.44 8.73
C PHE A 127 19.78 -2.65 8.44
N ILE A 128 20.58 -3.15 7.50
CA ILE A 128 21.71 -2.42 6.93
C ILE A 128 21.24 -1.74 5.66
N ASN A 129 21.36 -0.41 5.59
CA ASN A 129 20.98 0.33 4.38
C ASN A 129 22.02 0.14 3.26
N GLY A 130 21.72 0.65 2.07
CA GLY A 130 22.59 0.57 0.89
C GLY A 130 23.98 1.19 1.07
N ASN A 131 24.18 1.99 2.12
CA ASN A 131 25.45 2.64 2.44
C ASN A 131 26.22 1.88 3.55
N GLY A 132 25.72 0.73 3.99
CA GLY A 132 26.36 -0.09 5.03
C GLY A 132 26.07 0.35 6.47
N PHE A 133 25.18 1.32 6.69
CA PHE A 133 24.84 1.78 8.04
C PHE A 133 23.73 0.93 8.65
N SER A 134 23.88 0.60 9.93
CA SER A 134 22.81 0.01 10.74
C SER A 134 21.71 1.04 11.00
N VAL A 135 20.48 0.67 10.67
CA VAL A 135 19.29 1.49 10.86
C VAL A 135 18.27 0.72 11.69
N THR A 136 17.82 1.36 12.77
CA THR A 136 16.64 0.94 13.53
C THR A 136 15.47 1.80 13.14
N ARG A 137 14.35 1.16 12.81
CA ARG A 137 13.10 1.84 12.46
C ARG A 137 11.96 1.22 13.24
N THR A 138 11.34 2.00 14.11
CA THR A 138 10.13 1.66 14.85
C THR A 138 9.04 2.65 14.49
N GLY A 139 7.78 2.31 14.75
CA GLY A 139 6.70 3.27 14.57
C GLY A 139 5.34 2.64 14.75
N THR A 140 4.31 3.48 14.66
CA THR A 140 2.91 3.06 14.75
C THR A 140 2.19 3.49 13.49
N VAL A 141 1.38 2.60 12.92
CA VAL A 141 0.41 2.91 11.87
C VAL A 141 -0.99 2.90 12.46
N GLN A 142 -1.79 3.89 12.11
CA GLN A 142 -3.21 3.97 12.46
C GLN A 142 -4.03 4.12 11.18
N SER A 143 -5.01 3.26 10.98
CA SER A 143 -5.90 3.31 9.82
C SER A 143 -7.36 3.36 10.24
N ILE A 144 -8.18 4.10 9.51
CA ILE A 144 -9.63 4.22 9.72
C ILE A 144 -10.36 4.19 8.38
N PHE A 145 -11.43 3.40 8.28
CA PHE A 145 -12.37 3.48 7.17
C PHE A 145 -13.30 4.66 7.43
N ASP A 146 -12.92 5.83 6.91
CA ASP A 146 -13.54 7.12 7.25
C ASP A 146 -14.49 7.66 6.17
N GLY A 147 -14.66 6.98 5.04
CA GLY A 147 -15.70 7.35 4.10
C GLY A 147 -15.96 6.36 2.97
N TYR A 148 -17.17 6.36 2.43
CA TYR A 148 -17.51 5.62 1.21
C TYR A 148 -18.37 6.48 0.28
N GLY A 149 -18.32 6.21 -1.02
CA GLY A 149 -19.13 6.92 -2.00
C GLY A 149 -18.60 6.81 -3.43
N THR A 150 -18.59 7.93 -4.15
CA THR A 150 -18.26 8.00 -5.58
C THR A 150 -16.98 8.79 -5.79
N LEU A 151 -16.05 8.25 -6.56
CA LEU A 151 -14.82 8.93 -6.99
C LEU A 151 -14.98 9.41 -8.43
N VAL A 152 -14.85 10.72 -8.67
CA VAL A 152 -14.83 11.29 -10.02
C VAL A 152 -13.40 11.67 -10.36
N LEU A 153 -12.84 11.07 -11.39
CA LEU A 153 -11.51 11.35 -11.94
C LEU A 153 -11.66 11.92 -13.35
N PRO A 154 -10.58 12.43 -13.97
CA PRO A 154 -10.64 12.82 -15.38
C PRO A 154 -11.12 11.64 -16.23
N ASN A 155 -12.21 11.86 -16.97
CA ASN A 155 -12.84 10.92 -17.91
C ASN A 155 -13.49 9.66 -17.30
N ILE A 156 -13.53 9.49 -15.96
CA ILE A 156 -14.14 8.31 -15.33
C ILE A 156 -14.81 8.63 -14.00
N THR A 157 -15.99 8.05 -13.80
CA THR A 157 -16.70 8.04 -12.52
C THR A 157 -16.74 6.62 -11.97
N ILE A 158 -16.23 6.44 -10.77
CA ILE A 158 -16.10 5.14 -10.10
C ILE A 158 -17.07 5.15 -8.90
N PRO A 159 -18.22 4.47 -8.99
CA PRO A 159 -19.12 4.33 -7.85
C PRO A 159 -18.56 3.31 -6.86
N ASN A 160 -19.12 3.28 -5.65
CA ASN A 160 -18.84 2.25 -4.64
C ASN A 160 -17.36 2.19 -4.21
N CYS A 161 -16.75 3.35 -4.00
CA CYS A 161 -15.40 3.49 -3.48
C CYS A 161 -15.40 3.52 -1.95
N ILE A 162 -14.36 2.94 -1.35
CA ILE A 162 -14.04 3.10 0.07
C ILE A 162 -12.82 4.01 0.24
N ARG A 163 -12.80 4.77 1.33
CA ARG A 163 -11.66 5.58 1.74
C ARG A 163 -11.13 5.09 3.07
N ILE A 164 -9.86 4.73 3.06
CA ILE A 164 -9.11 4.36 4.25
C ILE A 164 -8.05 5.44 4.45
N LYS A 165 -8.14 6.17 5.57
CA LYS A 165 -7.12 7.13 5.99
C LYS A 165 -6.10 6.40 6.84
N THR A 166 -4.83 6.53 6.48
CA THR A 166 -3.71 5.95 7.23
C THR A 166 -2.73 7.02 7.69
N ALA A 167 -2.47 7.09 9.00
CA ALA A 167 -1.43 7.90 9.61
C ALA A 167 -0.26 7.01 10.05
N ARG A 168 0.97 7.50 9.90
CA ARG A 168 2.18 6.78 10.28
C ARG A 168 3.07 7.68 11.12
N TYR A 169 3.45 7.18 12.28
CA TYR A 169 4.36 7.82 13.22
C TYR A 169 5.64 6.98 13.24
N VAL A 170 6.78 7.57 12.89
CA VAL A 170 8.10 6.91 12.77
C VAL A 170 9.10 7.68 13.61
#